data_AF-A0A0L0F0F0-F1
#
_entry.id   AF-A0A0L0F0F0-F1
#
_cell.length_a   1.000
_cell.length_b   1.000
_cell.length_c   1.000
_cell.angle_alpha   90.00
_cell.angle_beta   90.00
_cell.angle_gamma   90.00
#
_symmetry.space_group_name_H-M   'P 1'
#
loop_
_entity.id
_entity.type
_entity.pdbx_description
1 polymer ?
#
loop_
_entity_poly.entity_id
_entity_poly.type
_entity_poly.pdbx_seq_one_letter_code
_entity_poly.pdbx_strand_id
1 'polypeptide(L)' 'DAERRTTIRSLPPVLHLQIMRFVYDPIIGEKRKVFTKLDFPDVLDMSSLIPELDKGRLRHGQGYWIGVLCIKGLV' A
#
# COMPACT_ATOMS: atom_id res chain seq x y z
N ASP A 1 27.49 -14.19 -3.52
CA ASP A 1 26.61 -13.04 -3.25
C ASP A 1 25.18 -13.44 -3.61
N ALA A 2 24.17 -12.97 -2.88
CA ALA A 2 22.77 -13.33 -3.10
C ALA A 2 21.83 -12.15 -2.85
N GLU A 3 20.83 -11.98 -3.71
CA GLU A 3 19.87 -10.88 -3.62
C GLU A 3 18.49 -11.39 -3.18
N ARG A 4 17.85 -10.70 -2.23
CA ARG A 4 16.49 -11.00 -1.77
C ARG A 4 15.52 -9.95 -2.30
N ARG A 5 14.48 -10.41 -3.02
CA ARG A 5 13.36 -9.57 -3.50
C ARG A 5 12.02 -10.14 -3.07
N THR A 6 11.02 -9.27 -2.98
CA THR A 6 9.61 -9.62 -2.74
C THR A 6 8.78 -9.06 -3.87
N THR A 7 7.93 -9.88 -4.48
CA THR A 7 7.07 -9.49 -5.60
C THR A 7 5.61 -9.84 -5.31
N ILE A 8 4.70 -9.04 -5.85
CA ILE A 8 3.26 -9.25 -5.73
C ILE A 8 2.80 -9.96 -7.02
N ARG A 9 2.14 -11.11 -6.87
CA ARG A 9 1.63 -11.89 -8.03
C ARG A 9 0.19 -11.53 -8.38
N SER A 10 -0.62 -11.21 -7.37
CA SER A 10 -2.02 -10.86 -7.54
C SER A 10 -2.49 -9.96 -6.40
N LEU A 11 -3.60 -9.25 -6.63
CA LEU A 11 -4.26 -8.44 -5.60
C LEU A 11 -5.55 -9.12 -5.13
N PRO A 12 -5.88 -9.00 -3.84
CA PRO A 12 -7.18 -9.40 -3.34
C PRO A 12 -8.29 -8.47 -3.88
N PRO A 13 -9.55 -8.93 -3.96
CA PRO A 13 -10.71 -8.10 -4.32
C PRO A 13 -10.97 -6.91 -3.38
N VAL A 14 -10.39 -6.94 -2.18
CA VAL A 14 -10.40 -5.82 -1.24
C VAL A 14 -9.00 -5.70 -0.64
N LEU A 15 -8.37 -4.53 -0.81
CA LEU A 15 -7.02 -4.28 -0.33
C LEU A 15 -7.04 -3.52 0.99
N HIS A 16 -6.48 -4.13 2.04
CA HIS A 16 -6.33 -3.48 3.34
C HIS A 16 -4.89 -2.97 3.48
N LEU A 17 -4.72 -1.64 3.48
CA LEU A 17 -3.42 -1.00 3.66
C LEU A 17 -3.25 -0.54 5.11
N GLN A 18 -2.23 -1.08 5.78
CA GLN A 18 -1.84 -0.62 7.11
C GLN A 18 -0.64 0.31 7.01
N ILE A 19 -0.83 1.59 7.34
CA ILE A 19 0.30 2.54 7.38
C ILE A 19 1.12 2.30 8.64
N MET A 20 2.43 2.21 8.48
CA MET A 20 3.40 2.07 9.57
C MET A 20 3.68 3.40 10.27
N ARG A 21 2.63 4.07 10.79
CA ARG A 21 2.78 5.35 11.52
C ARG A 21 3.32 5.19 12.94
N PHE A 22 3.67 3.99 13.38
CA PHE A 22 4.29 3.80 14.68
C PHE A 22 5.66 3.19 14.50
N VAL A 23 6.69 3.98 14.80
CA VAL A 23 8.09 3.59 14.67
C VAL A 23 8.74 3.61 16.04
N TYR A 24 9.69 2.72 16.25
CA TYR A 24 10.50 2.75 17.45
C TYR A 24 11.64 3.76 17.26
N ASP A 25 11.79 4.70 18.19
CA ASP A 25 12.87 5.66 18.19
C ASP A 25 14.01 5.14 19.08
N PRO A 26 15.15 4.71 18.51
CA PRO A 26 16.22 4.10 19.29
C PRO A 26 16.98 5.11 20.16
N ILE A 27 16.84 6.42 19.91
CA ILE A 27 17.51 7.45 20.70
C ILE A 27 16.73 7.69 22.00
N ILE A 28 15.40 7.79 21.91
CA ILE A 28 14.54 7.99 23.08
C ILE A 28 14.10 6.67 23.74
N GLY A 29 14.20 5.55 23.03
CA GLY A 29 13.86 4.22 23.56
C GLY A 29 12.36 3.95 23.62
N GLU A 30 11.55 4.65 22.82
CA GLU A 30 10.09 4.58 22.89
C GLU A 30 9.44 4.47 21.50
N LYS A 31 8.23 3.91 21.47
CA LYS A 31 7.39 3.86 20.28
C LYS A 31 6.75 5.23 20.05
N ARG A 32 7.06 5.85 18.91
CA ARG A 32 6.54 7.16 18.52
C ARG A 32 5.55 7.05 17.38
N LYS A 33 4.53 7.90 17.42
CA LYS A 33 3.61 8.11 16.30
C LYS A 33 4.23 9.10 15.32
N VAL A 34 4.33 8.72 14.06
CA VAL A 34 4.74 9.57 12.94
C VAL A 34 3.50 10.33 12.47
N PHE A 35 3.60 11.66 12.51
CA PHE A 35 2.50 12.57 12.16
C PHE A 35 2.64 13.18 10.76
N THR A 36 3.64 12.76 9.98
CA THR A 36 3.82 13.22 8.60
C THR A 36 2.54 13.03 7.81
N LYS A 37 2.09 14.12 7.17
CA LYS A 37 0.91 14.11 6.33
C LYS A 37 1.11 13.09 5.21
N LEU A 38 0.10 12.28 4.97
CA LEU A 38 0.08 11.31 3.89
C LEU A 38 -1.23 11.48 3.15
N ASP A 39 -1.13 11.90 1.90
CA ASP A 39 -2.28 12.12 1.03
C ASP A 39 -2.59 10.82 0.28
N PHE A 40 -3.87 10.45 0.21
CA PHE A 40 -4.33 9.27 -0.51
C PHE A 40 -5.04 9.71 -1.78
N PRO A 41 -4.69 9.16 -2.95
CA PRO A 41 -5.42 9.44 -4.17
C PRO A 41 -6.78 8.72 -4.13
N ASP A 42 -7.76 9.27 -4.86
CA ASP A 42 -9.06 8.60 -5.06
C ASP A 42 -8.91 7.27 -5.81
N VAL A 43 -7.89 7.16 -6.65
CA VAL A 43 -7.55 5.97 -7.42
C VAL A 43 -6.08 5.63 -7.21
N LEU A 44 -5.81 4.44 -6.68
CA LEU A 44 -4.46 3.90 -6.51
C LEU A 44 -4.16 2.88 -7.62
N ASP A 45 -3.33 3.26 -8.59
CA ASP A 45 -2.86 2.35 -9.63
C ASP A 45 -1.74 1.45 -9.09
N MET A 46 -2.01 0.14 -9.04
CA MET A 46 -1.10 -0.89 -8.54
C MET A 46 -0.51 -1.75 -9.67
N SER A 47 -0.79 -1.40 -10.93
CA SER A 47 -0.45 -2.23 -12.10
C SER A 47 1.06 -2.43 -12.27
N SER A 48 1.84 -1.38 -11.97
CA SER A 48 3.31 -1.39 -12.04
C SER A 48 4.00 -2.29 -11.02
N LEU A 49 3.30 -2.68 -9.95
CA LEU A 49 3.83 -3.53 -8.88
C LEU A 49 3.66 -5.03 -9.15
N ILE A 50 2.92 -5.39 -10.20
CA ILE A 50 2.57 -6.78 -10.52
C ILE A 50 3.12 -7.10 -11.91
N PRO A 51 4.28 -7.79 -11.99
CA PRO A 51 4.97 -8.06 -13.25
C PRO A 51 4.12 -8.85 -14.28
N GLU A 52 3.10 -9.56 -13.82
CA GLU A 52 2.22 -10.39 -14.64
C GLU A 52 1.06 -9.60 -15.30
N LEU A 53 0.74 -8.41 -14.78
CA LEU A 53 -0.27 -7.51 -15.36
C LEU A 53 0.30 -6.73 -16.56
N ASP A 54 1.62 -6.52 -16.60
CA ASP A 54 2.33 -5.82 -17.67
C ASP A 54 2.39 -6.63 -18.99
N LYS A 55 2.25 -7.96 -18.90
CA LYS A 55 2.29 -8.87 -20.05
C LYS A 55 0.91 -9.10 -20.66
N GLY A 56 0.32 -8.06 -21.24
CA GLY A 56 -0.69 -8.17 -22.31
C GLY A 56 -1.98 -8.95 -22.01
N ARG A 57 -2.27 -9.28 -20.74
CA ARG A 57 -3.49 -10.00 -20.36
C ARG A 57 -4.46 -9.03 -19.69
N LEU A 58 -4.92 -8.07 -20.49
CA LEU A 58 -6.07 -7.22 -20.19
C LEU A 58 -7.30 -8.12 -20.03
N ARG A 59 -7.54 -8.62 -18.82
CA ARG A 59 -8.92 -8.94 -18.43
C ARG A 59 -9.58 -7.60 -18.19
N HIS A 60 -10.26 -7.11 -19.23
CA HIS A 60 -11.28 -6.08 -19.13
C HIS A 60 -12.27 -6.50 -18.04
N GLY A 61 -12.01 -6.01 -16.83
CA GLY A 61 -12.91 -6.03 -15.70
C GLY A 61 -12.71 -4.69 -15.05
N GLN A 62 -13.43 -3.69 -15.53
CA GLN A 62 -13.64 -2.43 -14.82
C GLN A 62 -14.18 -2.77 -13.42
N GLY A 63 -13.27 -2.96 -12.47
CA GLY A 63 -13.54 -2.86 -11.06
C GLY A 63 -13.13 -1.47 -10.66
N TYR A 64 -14.09 -0.55 -10.52
CA TYR A 64 -13.84 0.69 -9.82
C TYR A 64 -13.51 0.32 -8.37
N TRP A 65 -12.25 0.50 -7.99
CA TRP A 65 -11.81 0.27 -6.62
C TRP A 65 -12.28 1.46 -5.78
N ILE A 66 -13.45 1.34 -5.17
CA ILE A 66 -13.92 2.30 -4.17
C ILE A 66 -13.19 1.98 -2.86
N GLY A 67 -11.99 2.52 -2.71
CA GLY A 67 -11.23 2.45 -1.46
C GLY A 67 -11.60 3.61 -0.55
N VAL A 68 -12.65 3.46 0.28
CA VAL A 68 -12.85 4.39 1.40
C VAL A 68 -11.86 4.03 2.49
N LEU A 69 -10.71 4.70 2.51
CA LEU A 69 -9.76 4.61 3.62
C LEU A 69 -10.27 5.47 4.78
N CYS A 70 -11.02 4.86 5.71
CA CYS A 70 -11.37 5.50 6.97
C CYS A 70 -10.26 5.27 7.99
N ILE A 71 -9.22 6.11 7.98
CA ILE A 71 -8.40 6.28 9.18
C ILE A 71 -9.16 7.24 10.10
N LYS A 72 -10.01 6.68 10.97
CA LYS A 72 -10.41 7.39 12.19
C LYS A 72 -9.13 7.59 13.01
N GLY A 73 -8.52 8.77 12.93
CA GLY A 73 -7.28 9.00 13.67
C GLY A 73 -6.56 10.32 13.41
N LEU A 74 -7.23 11.42 13.78
CA LEU A 74 -6.77 12.81 13.92
C LEU A 74 -6.48 13.60 12.63
N VAL A 75 -7.42 14.50 12.31
CA VAL A 75 -7.11 15.92 12.06
C VAL A 75 -6.43 16.50 13.30
#